data_AF-A0A8I1FT66-F1
#
_entry.id   AF-A0A8I1FT66-F1
#
_cell.length_a   1.000
_cell.length_b   1.000
_cell.length_c   1.000
_cell.angle_alpha   90.00
_cell.angle_beta   90.00
_cell.angle_gamma   90.00
#
_symmetry.space_group_name_H-M   'P 1'
#
loop_
_entity.id
_entity.type
_entity.pdbx_description
1 polymer ?
#
loop_
_entity_poly.entity_id
_entity_poly.type
_entity_poly.pdbx_seq_one_letter_code
_entity_poly.pdbx_strand_id
1 'polypeptide(L)'
;MGFLDRLFGGRFTMPPPEETNLSASKIMKELRPEGHDPAQKKALEAFANELVALIPQKEGARLVRRVMRRYAMGDDAPSALTEGFLNDPKGQKLETLVLLSVDWRGYDVFEYQAPYLVNASGLNEPYVYVHEGTSSMPEVLGNLDQWLARLGKRYLHLDSGGENYDGFIVDADRVPVIIELAGRAGIKVSLESF
;
A
#
# COMPACT_ATOMS: atom_id res chain seq x y z
N MET A 1 -9.71 -17.56 68.93
CA MET A 1 -8.67 -17.16 67.96
C MET A 1 -8.80 -18.05 66.73
N GLY A 2 -9.24 -17.49 65.60
CA GLY A 2 -9.46 -18.26 64.37
C GLY A 2 -8.17 -18.40 63.58
N PHE A 3 -7.82 -19.64 63.20
CA PHE A 3 -6.65 -19.96 62.38
C PHE A 3 -6.64 -19.29 61.00
N LEU A 4 -7.81 -18.82 60.52
CA LEU A 4 -7.97 -18.24 59.18
C LEU A 4 -7.61 -16.74 59.11
N ASP A 5 -7.62 -16.02 60.23
CA ASP A 5 -7.33 -14.57 60.27
C ASP A 5 -5.84 -14.25 60.02
N ARG A 6 -4.99 -15.28 60.09
CA ARG A 6 -3.53 -15.16 59.97
C ARG A 6 -3.00 -15.40 58.55
N LEU A 7 -3.85 -15.83 57.62
CA LEU A 7 -3.45 -16.10 56.22
C LEU A 7 -3.77 -14.94 55.26
N PHE A 8 -4.67 -14.02 55.64
CA PHE A 8 -5.11 -12.92 54.76
C PHE A 8 -4.97 -11.52 55.39
N GLY A 9 -4.36 -11.41 56.57
CA GLY A 9 -4.18 -10.14 57.31
C GLY A 9 -3.01 -9.26 56.82
N GLY A 10 -2.28 -9.68 55.79
CA GLY A 10 -1.33 -8.82 55.09
C GLY A 10 -2.08 -8.07 54.01
N ARG A 11 -2.21 -6.74 54.14
CA ARG A 11 -2.62 -5.88 53.03
C ARG A 11 -1.74 -6.23 51.83
N PHE A 12 -2.29 -6.91 50.82
CA PHE A 12 -1.71 -6.97 49.48
C PHE A 12 -1.81 -5.56 48.89
N THR A 13 -1.02 -4.63 49.42
CA THR A 13 -0.64 -3.44 48.68
C THR A 13 0.47 -3.91 47.77
N MET A 14 0.16 -4.08 46.48
CA MET A 14 1.23 -4.04 45.48
C MET A 14 2.09 -2.81 45.79
N PRO A 15 3.43 -2.92 45.79
CA PRO A 15 4.24 -1.72 45.76
C PRO A 15 3.72 -0.84 44.62
N PRO A 16 3.58 0.49 44.82
CA PRO A 16 3.18 1.36 43.73
C PRO A 16 4.08 1.04 42.54
N PRO A 17 3.52 0.85 41.33
CA PRO A 17 4.32 0.51 40.18
C PRO A 17 5.47 1.51 40.11
N GLU A 18 6.69 1.00 39.98
CA GLU A 18 7.85 1.88 39.81
C GLU A 18 7.50 2.89 38.73
N GLU A 19 7.55 4.18 39.06
CA GLU A 19 7.25 5.22 38.09
C GLU A 19 8.24 5.05 36.96
N THR A 20 7.76 4.50 35.85
CA THR A 20 8.56 4.31 34.65
C THR A 20 8.93 5.72 34.18
N ASN A 21 10.13 6.18 34.53
CA ASN A 21 10.73 7.44 34.10
C ASN A 21 11.09 7.42 32.60
N LEU A 22 10.30 6.71 31.80
CA LEU A 22 10.38 6.71 30.36
C LEU A 22 9.25 7.59 29.87
N SER A 23 9.60 8.67 29.17
CA SER A 23 8.61 9.44 28.43
C SER A 23 7.85 8.52 27.47
N ALA A 24 6.58 8.81 27.22
CA ALA A 24 5.77 8.05 26.26
C ALA A 24 6.48 7.89 24.89
N SER A 25 7.27 8.89 24.49
CA SER A 25 8.11 8.85 23.29
C SER A 25 9.23 7.79 23.33
N LYS A 26 9.81 7.53 24.51
CA LYS A 26 10.87 6.52 24.69
C LYS A 26 10.27 5.12 24.72
N ILE A 27 9.13 4.94 25.38
CA ILE A 27 8.36 3.68 25.38
C ILE A 27 7.96 3.30 23.95
N MET A 28 7.42 4.22 23.16
CA MET A 28 7.08 3.96 21.76
C MET A 28 8.31 3.69 20.86
N LYS A 29 9.48 4.21 21.22
CA LYS A 29 10.72 3.94 20.48
C LYS A 29 11.27 2.54 20.80
N GLU A 30 11.16 2.10 22.05
CA GLU A 30 11.58 0.76 22.49
C GLU A 30 10.62 -0.34 21.98
N LEU A 31 9.32 -0.02 21.87
CA LEU A 31 8.28 -0.93 21.36
C LEU A 31 8.18 -0.97 19.84
N ARG A 32 8.93 -0.13 19.11
CA ARG A 32 8.99 -0.24 17.65
C ARG A 32 9.62 -1.60 17.31
N PRO A 33 8.99 -2.40 16.42
CA PRO A 33 9.68 -3.56 15.88
C PRO A 33 11.03 -3.10 15.32
N GLU A 34 12.08 -3.93 15.51
CA GLU A 34 13.46 -3.59 15.17
C GLU A 34 13.52 -2.80 13.87
N GLY A 35 14.06 -1.57 13.99
CA GLY A 35 13.81 -0.50 13.03
C GLY A 35 13.99 -0.97 11.59
N HIS A 36 12.95 -0.76 10.78
CA HIS A 36 12.92 -1.04 9.35
C HIS A 36 14.30 -0.95 8.68
N ASP A 37 14.69 -1.99 7.97
CA ASP A 37 15.95 -2.05 7.24
C ASP A 37 16.14 -0.77 6.42
N PRO A 38 17.21 0.03 6.68
CA PRO A 38 17.48 1.25 5.93
C PRO A 38 17.55 1.03 4.42
N ALA A 39 17.99 -0.14 3.97
CA ALA A 39 18.02 -0.48 2.55
C ALA A 39 16.60 -0.67 2.00
N GLN A 40 15.75 -1.42 2.69
CA GLN A 40 14.33 -1.58 2.34
C GLN A 40 13.60 -0.24 2.33
N LYS A 41 13.83 0.61 3.33
CA LYS A 41 13.26 1.97 3.39
C LYS A 41 13.60 2.79 2.14
N LYS A 42 14.88 2.79 1.75
CA LYS A 42 15.35 3.52 0.56
C LYS A 42 14.77 2.92 -0.72
N ALA A 43 14.64 1.60 -0.79
CA ALA A 43 14.02 0.92 -1.92
C ALA A 43 12.52 1.25 -2.03
N LEU A 44 11.78 1.29 -0.91
CA LEU A 44 10.38 1.71 -0.89
C LEU A 44 10.20 3.14 -1.36
N GLU A 45 11.05 4.07 -0.89
CA GLU A 45 11.01 5.46 -1.34
C GLU A 45 11.29 5.57 -2.84
N ALA A 46 12.30 4.84 -3.34
CA ALA A 46 12.60 4.80 -4.77
C ALA A 46 11.44 4.20 -5.59
N PHE A 47 10.86 3.10 -5.11
CA PHE A 47 9.70 2.47 -5.75
C PHE A 47 8.50 3.42 -5.81
N ALA A 48 8.15 4.05 -4.70
CA ALA A 48 7.06 5.01 -4.65
C ALA A 48 7.30 6.22 -5.57
N ASN A 49 8.56 6.68 -5.69
CA ASN A 49 8.92 7.75 -6.63
C ASN A 49 8.75 7.33 -8.10
N GLU A 50 9.12 6.09 -8.45
CA GLU A 50 8.92 5.55 -9.80
C GLU A 50 7.43 5.49 -10.17
N LEU A 51 6.56 5.07 -9.24
CA LEU A 51 5.12 5.01 -9.49
C LEU A 51 4.51 6.39 -9.77
N VAL A 52 5.03 7.45 -9.16
CA VAL A 52 4.52 8.82 -9.33
C VAL A 52 5.31 9.64 -10.35
N ALA A 53 6.16 9.02 -11.16
CA ALA A 53 7.06 9.73 -12.08
C ALA A 53 6.32 10.54 -13.16
N LEU A 54 5.10 10.13 -13.53
CA LEU A 54 4.29 10.74 -14.58
C LEU A 54 3.30 11.80 -14.06
N ILE A 55 3.10 11.91 -12.75
CA ILE A 55 2.16 12.87 -12.16
C ILE A 55 2.87 14.16 -11.73
N PRO A 56 2.15 15.28 -11.50
CA PRO A 56 2.77 16.53 -11.11
C PRO A 56 3.64 16.39 -9.85
N GLN A 57 4.87 16.91 -9.92
CA GLN A 57 5.90 16.72 -8.87
C GLN A 57 5.42 17.04 -7.45
N LYS A 58 4.61 18.09 -7.29
CA LYS A 58 4.04 18.48 -5.99
C LYS A 58 3.15 17.39 -5.40
N GLU A 59 2.34 16.76 -6.25
CA GLU A 59 1.42 15.69 -5.87
C GLU A 59 2.19 14.38 -5.63
N GLY A 60 3.10 14.01 -6.52
CA GLY A 60 3.98 12.85 -6.33
C GLY A 60 4.75 12.93 -5.01
N ALA A 61 5.42 14.05 -4.73
CA ALA A 61 6.14 14.27 -3.47
C ALA A 61 5.20 14.28 -2.24
N ARG A 62 3.93 14.63 -2.40
CA ARG A 62 2.94 14.53 -1.31
C ARG A 62 2.60 13.08 -1.02
N LEU A 63 2.34 12.27 -2.06
CA LEU A 63 2.01 10.86 -1.92
C LEU A 63 3.19 10.05 -1.37
N VAL A 64 4.40 10.24 -1.89
CA VAL A 64 5.62 9.57 -1.39
C VAL A 64 5.86 9.89 0.09
N ARG A 65 5.72 11.16 0.51
CA ARG A 65 5.83 11.51 1.94
C ARG A 65 4.79 10.82 2.81
N ARG A 66 3.60 10.51 2.30
CA ARG A 66 2.58 9.77 3.04
C ARG A 66 2.99 8.31 3.21
N VAL A 67 3.41 7.65 2.14
CA VAL A 67 3.94 6.29 2.17
C VAL A 67 5.06 6.17 3.20
N MET A 68 6.06 7.05 3.11
CA MET A 68 7.20 7.02 4.03
C MET A 68 6.82 7.35 5.47
N ARG A 69 5.77 8.17 5.69
CA ARG A 69 5.24 8.44 7.02
C ARG A 69 4.55 7.21 7.62
N ARG A 70 3.74 6.49 6.83
CA ARG A 70 3.05 5.26 7.26
C ARG A 70 4.06 4.17 7.59
N TYR A 71 5.03 3.97 6.70
CA TYR A 71 6.14 3.04 6.94
C TYR A 71 6.89 3.40 8.23
N ALA A 72 7.22 4.68 8.46
CA ALA A 72 7.86 5.11 9.71
C ALA A 72 6.97 4.95 10.96
N MET A 73 5.66 4.79 10.82
CA MET A 73 4.72 4.53 11.91
C MET A 73 4.57 3.04 12.25
N GLY A 74 5.15 2.14 11.44
CA GLY A 74 5.17 0.70 11.68
C GLY A 74 4.37 -0.12 10.69
N ASP A 75 3.73 0.49 9.69
CA ASP A 75 3.10 -0.24 8.60
C ASP A 75 4.18 -1.01 7.80
N ASP A 76 3.88 -2.23 7.36
CA ASP A 76 4.71 -2.94 6.39
C ASP A 76 4.76 -2.19 5.04
N ALA A 77 5.71 -2.56 4.17
CA ALA A 77 5.93 -1.82 2.93
C ALA A 77 4.72 -1.84 1.96
N PRO A 78 4.09 -3.00 1.68
CA PRO A 78 2.83 -3.05 0.91
C PRO A 78 1.73 -2.18 1.51
N SER A 79 1.41 -2.36 2.80
CA SER A 79 0.38 -1.57 3.49
C SER A 79 0.68 -0.08 3.47
N ALA A 80 1.93 0.33 3.73
CA ALA A 80 2.33 1.73 3.69
C ALA A 80 2.13 2.37 2.31
N LEU A 81 2.36 1.60 1.24
CA LEU A 81 2.19 2.05 -0.14
C LEU A 81 0.71 2.18 -0.49
N THR A 82 -0.07 1.11 -0.35
CA THR A 82 -1.49 1.08 -0.72
C THR A 82 -2.26 2.12 0.06
N GLU A 83 -2.12 2.12 1.37
CA GLU A 83 -2.79 3.09 2.22
C GLU A 83 -2.26 4.52 2.08
N GLY A 84 -0.96 4.67 1.79
CA GLY A 84 -0.36 5.97 1.54
C GLY A 84 -0.99 6.66 0.33
N PHE A 85 -1.27 5.85 -0.71
CA PHE A 85 -1.85 6.30 -1.97
C PHE A 85 -3.38 6.33 -1.97
N LEU A 86 -4.08 5.39 -1.33
CA LEU A 86 -5.54 5.22 -1.51
C LEU A 86 -6.40 5.90 -0.44
N ASN A 87 -5.86 6.19 0.74
CA ASN A 87 -6.67 6.63 1.89
C ASN A 87 -7.50 7.90 1.63
N ASP A 88 -8.82 7.74 1.58
CA ASP A 88 -9.78 8.59 0.85
C ASP A 88 -9.67 10.12 1.09
N PRO A 89 -9.61 10.72 2.29
CA PRO A 89 -9.55 12.19 2.32
C PRO A 89 -8.20 12.76 1.87
N LYS A 90 -7.15 11.93 1.77
CA LYS A 90 -5.78 12.39 1.52
C LYS A 90 -5.04 11.51 0.50
N GLY A 91 -5.74 10.64 -0.20
CA GLY A 91 -5.19 9.74 -1.20
C GLY A 91 -4.81 10.49 -2.47
N GLN A 92 -4.42 9.74 -3.48
CA GLN A 92 -4.28 10.21 -4.85
C GLN A 92 -5.62 10.76 -5.34
N LYS A 93 -5.55 11.71 -6.27
CA LYS A 93 -6.72 12.21 -6.97
C LYS A 93 -6.97 11.39 -8.23
N LEU A 94 -8.21 11.38 -8.71
CA LEU A 94 -8.57 10.73 -9.98
C LEU A 94 -7.75 11.26 -11.16
N GLU A 95 -7.51 12.57 -11.23
CA GLU A 95 -6.71 13.20 -12.30
C GLU A 95 -5.23 12.76 -12.33
N THR A 96 -4.75 12.15 -11.25
CA THR A 96 -3.37 11.66 -11.09
C THR A 96 -3.38 10.25 -10.49
N LEU A 97 -4.32 9.41 -10.91
CA LEU A 97 -4.49 8.07 -10.37
C LEU A 97 -3.28 7.21 -10.74
N VAL A 98 -2.62 6.61 -9.76
CA VAL A 98 -1.41 5.80 -9.94
C VAL A 98 -1.66 4.34 -9.59
N LEU A 99 -2.41 4.09 -8.52
CA LEU A 99 -2.71 2.75 -8.01
C LEU A 99 -4.21 2.48 -8.09
N LEU A 100 -4.61 1.36 -8.68
CA LEU A 100 -5.97 0.85 -8.63
C LEU A 100 -6.08 -0.16 -7.50
N SER A 101 -7.23 -0.15 -6.80
CA SER A 101 -7.58 -1.13 -5.77
C SER A 101 -9.06 -1.47 -5.93
N VAL A 102 -9.36 -2.69 -6.36
CA VAL A 102 -10.74 -3.14 -6.58
C VAL A 102 -10.98 -4.49 -5.92
N ASP A 103 -12.13 -4.64 -5.25
CA ASP A 103 -12.55 -5.95 -4.76
C ASP A 103 -13.12 -6.81 -5.91
N TRP A 104 -13.39 -8.09 -5.64
CA TRP A 104 -13.91 -9.05 -6.63
C TRP A 104 -15.31 -8.73 -7.19
N ARG A 105 -16.05 -7.80 -6.57
CA ARG A 105 -17.34 -7.25 -7.03
C ARG A 105 -17.22 -5.80 -7.53
N GLY A 106 -16.02 -5.22 -7.50
CA GLY A 106 -15.75 -3.80 -7.73
C GLY A 106 -15.84 -3.37 -9.20
N TYR A 107 -16.75 -3.94 -9.99
CA TYR A 107 -16.86 -3.66 -11.43
C TYR A 107 -17.22 -2.19 -11.69
N ASP A 108 -18.10 -1.60 -10.90
CA ASP A 108 -18.46 -0.17 -11.02
C ASP A 108 -17.25 0.74 -10.70
N VAL A 109 -16.46 0.36 -9.68
CA VAL A 109 -15.25 1.09 -9.30
C VAL A 109 -14.21 0.97 -10.41
N PHE A 110 -14.03 -0.21 -10.97
CA PHE A 110 -13.14 -0.46 -12.10
C PHE A 110 -13.57 0.35 -13.33
N GLU A 111 -14.84 0.26 -13.74
CA GLU A 111 -15.40 1.00 -14.87
C GLU A 111 -15.18 2.51 -14.71
N TYR A 112 -15.37 3.01 -13.49
CA TYR A 112 -15.18 4.41 -13.18
C TYR A 112 -13.70 4.82 -13.19
N GLN A 113 -12.80 4.03 -12.59
CA GLN A 113 -11.40 4.43 -12.35
C GLN A 113 -10.43 4.06 -13.46
N ALA A 114 -10.67 2.97 -14.21
CA ALA A 114 -9.75 2.49 -15.25
C ALA A 114 -9.45 3.55 -16.33
N PRO A 115 -10.41 4.34 -16.84
CA PRO A 115 -10.11 5.41 -17.79
C PRO A 115 -9.17 6.48 -17.21
N TYR A 116 -9.33 6.82 -15.93
CA TYR A 116 -8.45 7.78 -15.25
C TYR A 116 -7.05 7.22 -15.03
N LEU A 117 -6.93 5.95 -14.66
CA LEU A 117 -5.63 5.27 -14.51
C LEU A 117 -4.86 5.28 -15.83
N VAL A 118 -5.53 4.91 -16.92
CA VAL A 118 -4.97 4.88 -18.27
C VAL A 118 -4.51 6.27 -18.70
N ASN A 119 -5.36 7.28 -18.52
CA ASN A 119 -5.00 8.66 -18.85
C ASN A 119 -3.81 9.18 -18.02
N ALA A 120 -3.79 8.91 -16.72
CA ALA A 120 -2.69 9.29 -15.84
C ALA A 120 -1.35 8.57 -16.17
N SER A 121 -1.41 7.42 -16.85
CA SER A 121 -0.22 6.71 -17.38
C SER A 121 0.37 7.32 -18.67
N GLY A 122 -0.23 8.42 -19.16
CA GLY A 122 0.21 9.15 -20.35
C GLY A 122 -0.42 8.68 -21.67
N LEU A 123 -1.45 7.82 -21.60
CA LEU A 123 -2.20 7.38 -22.77
C LEU A 123 -3.41 8.30 -23.01
N ASN A 124 -3.53 8.85 -24.21
CA ASN A 124 -4.69 9.68 -24.59
C ASN A 124 -5.89 8.86 -25.08
N GLU A 125 -5.68 7.58 -25.39
CA GLU A 125 -6.76 6.68 -25.80
C GLU A 125 -7.51 6.20 -24.55
N PRO A 126 -8.82 6.47 -24.43
CA PRO A 126 -9.59 6.00 -23.28
C PRO A 126 -9.80 4.49 -23.37
N TYR A 127 -9.55 3.79 -22.28
CA TYR A 127 -9.99 2.41 -22.14
C TYR A 127 -11.51 2.40 -21.89
N VAL A 128 -12.26 1.83 -22.82
CA VAL A 128 -13.71 1.68 -22.70
C VAL A 128 -14.02 0.29 -22.19
N TYR A 129 -14.42 0.20 -20.93
CA TYR A 129 -14.90 -1.02 -20.31
C TYR A 129 -16.43 -1.05 -20.33
N VAL A 130 -17.01 -2.20 -20.69
CA VAL A 130 -18.44 -2.47 -20.56
C VAL A 130 -18.56 -3.80 -19.83
N HIS A 131 -19.21 -3.81 -18.68
CA HIS A 131 -19.41 -5.05 -17.94
C HIS A 131 -20.48 -5.91 -18.59
N GLU A 132 -20.07 -7.04 -19.19
CA GLU A 132 -20.97 -8.00 -19.84
C GLU A 132 -21.56 -9.04 -18.85
N GLY A 133 -21.21 -8.97 -17.56
CA GLY A 133 -21.76 -9.82 -16.51
C GLY A 133 -21.18 -11.23 -16.41
N THR A 134 -20.22 -11.59 -17.27
CA THR A 134 -19.69 -12.95 -17.39
C THR A 134 -18.24 -13.10 -16.93
N SER A 135 -17.45 -12.02 -17.00
CA SER A 135 -16.03 -12.03 -16.63
C SER A 135 -15.83 -11.79 -15.14
N SER A 136 -14.92 -12.56 -14.55
CA SER A 136 -14.39 -12.32 -13.20
C SER A 136 -13.44 -11.11 -13.16
N MET A 137 -13.23 -10.51 -11.98
CA MET A 137 -12.31 -9.37 -11.84
C MET A 137 -10.88 -9.65 -12.34
N PRO A 138 -10.25 -10.83 -12.07
CA PRO A 138 -8.96 -11.17 -12.69
C PRO A 138 -8.98 -11.18 -14.22
N GLU A 139 -10.05 -11.69 -14.84
CA GLU A 139 -10.18 -11.67 -16.31
C GLU A 139 -10.34 -10.23 -16.83
N VAL A 140 -11.09 -9.38 -16.13
CA VAL A 140 -11.22 -7.95 -16.45
C VAL A 140 -9.86 -7.25 -16.41
N LEU A 141 -9.06 -7.48 -15.37
CA LEU A 141 -7.70 -6.92 -15.26
C LEU A 141 -6.74 -7.49 -16.31
N GLY A 142 -6.87 -8.78 -16.65
CA GLY A 142 -6.13 -9.39 -17.74
C GLY A 142 -6.47 -8.79 -19.10
N ASN A 143 -7.74 -8.49 -19.35
CA ASN A 143 -8.18 -7.80 -20.57
C ASN A 143 -7.62 -6.37 -20.65
N LEU A 144 -7.55 -5.67 -19.52
CA LEU A 144 -6.87 -4.37 -19.43
C LEU A 144 -5.38 -4.49 -19.78
N ASP A 145 -4.64 -5.46 -19.21
CA ASP A 145 -3.22 -5.67 -19.55
C ASP A 145 -3.01 -5.99 -21.03
N GLN A 146 -3.85 -6.85 -21.62
CA GLN A 146 -3.77 -7.18 -23.04
C GLN A 146 -4.00 -5.97 -23.94
N TRP A 147 -4.92 -5.07 -23.55
CA TRP A 147 -5.15 -3.81 -24.26
C TRP A 147 -3.93 -2.87 -24.11
N LEU A 148 -3.42 -2.70 -22.89
CA LEU A 148 -2.24 -1.89 -22.60
C LEU A 148 -0.99 -2.36 -23.35
N ALA A 149 -0.80 -3.69 -23.48
CA ALA A 149 0.34 -4.28 -24.18
C ALA A 149 0.44 -3.82 -25.64
N ARG A 150 -0.70 -3.57 -26.30
CA ARG A 150 -0.74 -3.04 -27.68
C ARG A 150 -0.23 -1.60 -27.77
N LEU A 151 -0.25 -0.88 -26.65
CA LEU A 151 0.16 0.52 -26.51
C LEU A 151 1.54 0.66 -25.84
N GLY A 152 2.28 -0.45 -25.69
CA GLY A 152 3.62 -0.44 -25.07
C GLY A 152 3.61 -0.27 -23.55
N LYS A 153 2.47 -0.48 -22.90
CA LYS A 153 2.30 -0.43 -21.44
C LYS A 153 1.96 -1.82 -20.89
N ARG A 154 2.08 -2.01 -19.58
CA ARG A 154 1.63 -3.23 -18.88
C ARG A 154 0.94 -2.87 -17.57
N TYR A 155 -0.04 -3.68 -17.18
CA TYR A 155 -0.62 -3.64 -15.84
C TYR A 155 0.11 -4.63 -14.94
N LEU A 156 0.62 -4.13 -13.82
CA LEU A 156 1.28 -4.96 -12.81
C LEU A 156 0.40 -5.06 -11.57
N HIS A 157 0.17 -6.29 -11.12
CA HIS A 157 -0.48 -6.60 -9.87
C HIS A 157 0.50 -6.41 -8.72
N LEU A 158 0.01 -5.82 -7.64
CA LEU A 158 0.73 -5.63 -6.39
C LEU A 158 0.09 -6.49 -5.31
N ASP A 159 0.90 -7.29 -4.62
CA ASP A 159 0.45 -8.04 -3.45
C ASP A 159 0.47 -7.12 -2.23
N SER A 160 -0.71 -6.66 -1.83
CA SER A 160 -0.89 -5.83 -0.64
C SER A 160 -1.10 -6.64 0.63
N GLY A 161 -1.21 -7.98 0.52
CA GLY A 161 -1.68 -8.85 1.60
C GLY A 161 -3.17 -8.69 1.93
N GLY A 162 -3.90 -7.85 1.18
CA GLY A 162 -5.35 -7.65 1.31
C GLY A 162 -6.18 -8.56 0.42
N GLU A 163 -7.50 -8.38 0.47
CA GLU A 163 -8.47 -9.09 -0.38
C GLU A 163 -8.74 -8.38 -1.72
N ASN A 164 -8.16 -7.19 -1.92
CA ASN A 164 -8.35 -6.39 -3.11
C ASN A 164 -7.32 -6.76 -4.18
N TYR A 165 -7.72 -6.60 -5.43
CA TYR A 165 -6.82 -6.58 -6.57
C TYR A 165 -6.18 -5.19 -6.69
N ASP A 166 -4.96 -5.08 -6.19
CA ASP A 166 -4.16 -3.86 -6.30
C ASP A 166 -3.25 -3.92 -7.54
N GLY A 167 -3.09 -2.79 -8.23
CA GLY A 167 -2.16 -2.74 -9.35
C GLY A 167 -2.03 -1.38 -10.01
N PHE A 168 -1.05 -1.27 -10.91
CA PHE A 168 -0.65 0.00 -11.51
C PHE A 168 -0.09 -0.22 -12.93
N ILE A 169 -0.02 0.86 -13.72
CA ILE A 169 0.43 0.82 -15.12
C ILE A 169 1.89 1.28 -15.21
N VAL A 170 2.70 0.56 -16.00
CA VAL A 170 4.08 0.95 -16.33
C VAL A 170 4.37 0.80 -17.82
N ASP A 171 5.46 1.42 -18.29
CA ASP A 171 6.01 1.10 -19.62
C ASP A 171 6.48 -0.36 -19.68
N ALA A 172 6.23 -1.02 -20.80
CA ALA A 172 6.52 -2.44 -20.97
C ALA A 172 8.03 -2.77 -20.81
N ASP A 173 8.91 -1.86 -21.23
CA ASP A 173 10.36 -1.99 -21.09
C ASP A 173 10.85 -1.76 -19.65
N ARG A 174 10.04 -1.11 -18.80
CA ARG A 174 10.33 -0.86 -17.38
C ARG A 174 9.93 -2.00 -16.46
N VAL A 175 9.11 -2.96 -16.92
CA VAL A 175 8.60 -4.06 -16.09
C VAL A 175 9.69 -4.79 -15.27
N PRO A 176 10.84 -5.22 -15.84
CA PRO A 176 11.85 -5.93 -15.06
C PRO A 176 12.44 -5.08 -13.93
N VAL A 177 12.69 -3.79 -14.21
CA VAL A 177 13.26 -2.84 -13.25
C VAL A 177 12.28 -2.56 -12.11
N ILE A 178 11.00 -2.43 -12.44
CA ILE A 178 9.93 -2.18 -11.47
C ILE A 178 9.75 -3.38 -10.54
N ILE A 179 9.75 -4.60 -11.06
CA ILE A 179 9.66 -5.82 -10.25
C ILE A 179 10.88 -5.96 -9.33
N GLU A 180 12.08 -5.71 -9.83
CA GLU A 180 13.31 -5.74 -9.02
C GLU A 180 13.28 -4.70 -7.90
N LEU A 181 12.83 -3.48 -8.20
CA LEU A 181 12.73 -2.39 -7.25
C LEU A 181 11.68 -2.66 -6.16
N ALA A 182 10.51 -3.18 -6.55
CA ALA A 182 9.48 -3.63 -5.63
C ALA A 182 10.01 -4.74 -4.71
N GLY A 183 10.72 -5.73 -5.27
CA GLY A 183 11.32 -6.82 -4.49
C GLY A 183 12.31 -6.31 -3.42
N ARG A 184 13.14 -5.31 -3.75
CA ARG A 184 14.03 -4.65 -2.77
C ARG A 184 13.26 -3.87 -1.69
N ALA A 185 12.07 -3.36 -2.02
CA ALA A 185 11.18 -2.74 -1.06
C ALA A 185 10.41 -3.78 -0.21
N GLY A 186 10.55 -5.08 -0.49
CA GLY A 186 9.78 -6.14 0.14
C GLY A 186 8.32 -6.19 -0.32
N ILE A 187 8.05 -5.73 -1.54
CA ILE A 187 6.72 -5.74 -2.17
C ILE A 187 6.76 -6.72 -3.33
N LYS A 188 5.82 -7.66 -3.36
CA LYS A 188 5.68 -8.60 -4.46
C LYS A 188 4.82 -7.96 -5.56
N VAL A 189 5.36 -7.90 -6.76
CA VAL A 189 4.70 -7.34 -7.95
C VAL A 189 4.84 -8.33 -9.08
N SER A 190 3.77 -8.57 -9.84
CA SER A 190 3.83 -9.48 -11.00
C SER A 190 2.80 -9.14 -12.08
N LEU A 191 2.96 -9.75 -13.26
CA LEU A 191 1.98 -9.67 -14.34
C LEU A 191 0.75 -10.57 -14.12
N GLU A 192 0.84 -11.49 -13.17
CA GLU A 192 -0.24 -12.38 -12.77
C GLU A 192 -0.91 -11.83 -11.50
N SER A 193 -2.23 -11.99 -11.40
CA SER A 193 -2.97 -11.65 -10.18
C SER A 193 -2.57 -12.59 -9.02
N PHE A 194 -2.56 -12.05 -7.81
CA PHE A 194 -2.35 -12.80 -6.57
C PHE A 194 -3.65 -13.35 -5.97
#